data_AF-Q1L1E5-F1
#
_entry.id   AF-Q1L1E5-F1
#
_cell.length_a   1.000
_cell.length_b   1.000
_cell.length_c   1.000
_cell.angle_alpha   90.00
_cell.angle_beta   90.00
_cell.angle_gamma   90.00
#
_symmetry.space_group_name_H-M   'P 1'
#
loop_
_entity.id
_entity.type
_entity.pdbx_description
1 polymer ?
#
loop_
_entity_poly.entity_id
_entity_poly.type
_entity_poly.pdbx_seq_one_letter_code
_entity_poly.pdbx_strand_id
1 'polypeptide(L)'
;LLVLGTSLFFGGLANLGVEQPYDRKQADVSTGLLILGVLCQSMPLMLRYAVSAGEHAVNSDDSGLVLSRACSVLMILAYGAYLYFQLKTHRQLFEPQEVEDDGDDLVSEDEAVLGFTSAMVWLAVMTVITALLSEYVVSTIEAASKSWELSVSFISIILIPIVGNAAEHA
;
A
#
# COMPACT_ATOMS: atom_id res chain seq x y z
N LEU A 1 4.03 -6.33 7.59
CA LEU A 1 4.47 -7.44 8.48
C LEU A 1 4.14 -8.79 7.89
N LEU A 2 2.89 -9.09 7.54
CA LEU A 2 2.52 -10.41 7.00
C LEU A 2 3.28 -10.72 5.70
N VAL A 3 3.18 -9.89 4.68
CA VAL A 3 3.87 -10.07 3.38
C VAL A 3 5.39 -10.13 3.52
N LEU A 4 5.99 -9.14 4.19
CA LEU A 4 7.44 -9.12 4.46
C LEU A 4 7.89 -10.35 5.27
N GLY A 5 7.11 -10.77 6.26
CA GLY A 5 7.42 -11.93 7.09
C GLY A 5 7.34 -13.23 6.31
N THR A 6 6.31 -13.40 5.47
CA THR A 6 6.17 -14.58 4.62
C THR A 6 7.23 -14.61 3.53
N SER A 7 7.56 -13.47 2.90
CA SER A 7 8.60 -13.42 1.88
C SER A 7 9.99 -13.72 2.44
N LEU A 8 10.34 -13.20 3.62
CA LEU A 8 11.59 -13.52 4.30
C LEU A 8 11.62 -14.97 4.81
N PHE A 9 10.50 -15.49 5.33
CA PHE A 9 10.42 -16.86 5.83
C PHE A 9 10.55 -17.89 4.71
N PHE A 10 9.74 -17.79 3.66
CA PHE A 10 9.78 -18.73 2.54
C PHE A 10 11.00 -18.49 1.63
N GLY A 11 11.39 -17.22 1.41
CA GLY A 11 12.60 -16.87 0.67
C GLY A 11 13.88 -17.36 1.37
N GLY A 12 13.93 -17.26 2.70
CA GLY A 12 15.03 -17.79 3.51
C GLY A 12 15.05 -19.32 3.61
N LEU A 13 13.88 -19.99 3.56
CA LEU A 13 13.79 -21.45 3.46
C LEU A 13 14.27 -21.97 2.10
N ALA A 14 13.91 -21.29 1.01
CA ALA A 14 14.30 -21.68 -0.35
C ALA A 14 15.78 -21.42 -0.64
N ASN A 15 16.34 -20.33 -0.12
CA ASN A 15 17.74 -19.92 -0.33
C ASN A 15 18.58 -20.11 0.94
N LEU A 16 18.51 -21.32 1.53
CA LEU A 16 19.16 -21.60 2.80
C LEU A 16 20.70 -21.49 2.67
N GLY A 17 21.27 -20.45 3.28
CA GLY A 17 22.71 -20.20 3.30
C GLY A 17 23.22 -19.15 2.30
N VAL A 18 22.33 -18.53 1.52
CA VAL A 18 22.66 -17.40 0.63
C VAL A 18 21.93 -16.16 1.11
N GLU A 19 22.66 -15.05 1.27
CA GLU A 19 22.06 -13.76 1.61
C GLU A 19 21.29 -13.22 0.39
N GLN A 20 20.02 -12.83 0.57
CA GLN A 20 19.25 -12.20 -0.49
C GLN A 20 19.69 -10.72 -0.64
N PRO A 21 20.22 -10.31 -1.81
CA PRO A 21 20.61 -8.92 -2.02
C PRO A 21 19.38 -8.03 -2.04
N TYR A 22 19.51 -6.83 -1.47
CA TYR A 22 18.45 -5.83 -1.48
C TYR A 22 19.03 -4.44 -1.72
N ASP A 23 18.37 -3.63 -2.53
CA ASP A 23 18.80 -2.27 -2.80
C ASP A 23 18.51 -1.37 -1.58
N ARG A 24 19.57 -1.11 -0.82
CA ARG A 24 19.53 -0.26 0.38
C ARG A 24 19.07 1.16 0.08
N LYS A 25 19.38 1.72 -1.10
CA LYS A 25 18.99 3.10 -1.43
C LYS A 25 17.48 3.18 -1.68
N GLN A 26 16.93 2.22 -2.42
CA GLN A 26 15.49 2.13 -2.65
C GLN A 26 14.74 1.88 -1.34
N ALA A 27 15.30 1.00 -0.50
CA ALA A 27 14.81 0.72 0.84
C ALA A 27 14.69 1.93 1.74
N ASP A 28 15.77 2.71 1.82
CA ASP A 28 15.88 3.82 2.75
C ASP A 28 14.89 4.92 2.38
N VAL A 29 14.71 5.19 1.08
CA VAL A 29 13.71 6.14 0.58
C VAL A 29 12.29 5.67 0.90
N SER A 30 11.97 4.40 0.63
CA SER A 30 10.66 3.82 0.91
C SER A 30 10.35 3.82 2.42
N THR A 31 11.31 3.39 3.24
CA THR A 31 11.20 3.36 4.70
C THR A 31 11.03 4.76 5.28
N GLY A 32 11.78 5.75 4.78
CA GLY A 32 11.66 7.15 5.21
C GLY A 32 10.27 7.74 4.94
N LEU A 33 9.68 7.45 3.77
CA LEU A 33 8.33 7.90 3.44
C LEU A 33 7.26 7.20 4.27
N LEU A 34 7.41 5.89 4.52
CA LEU A 34 6.51 5.15 5.39
C LEU A 34 6.55 5.67 6.83
N ILE A 35 7.74 5.96 7.37
CA ILE A 35 7.89 6.57 8.70
C ILE A 35 7.23 7.94 8.75
N LEU A 36 7.47 8.80 7.74
CA LEU A 36 6.83 10.11 7.65
C LEU A 36 5.30 9.98 7.66
N GLY A 37 4.75 9.03 6.91
CA GLY A 37 3.32 8.75 6.87
C GLY A 37 2.76 8.31 8.22
N VAL A 38 3.43 7.37 8.90
CA VAL A 38 3.02 6.89 10.22
C VAL A 38 3.07 8.02 11.26
N LEU A 39 4.12 8.84 11.26
CA LEU A 39 4.25 10.00 12.15
C LEU A 39 3.14 11.02 11.87
N CYS A 40 2.90 11.35 10.60
CA CYS A 40 1.86 12.29 10.18
C CYS A 40 0.45 11.83 10.60
N GLN A 41 0.16 10.52 10.52
CA GLN A 41 -1.13 9.95 10.94
C GLN A 41 -1.25 9.77 12.46
N SER A 42 -0.14 9.56 13.16
CA SER A 42 -0.11 9.44 14.62
C SER A 42 -0.45 10.76 15.33
N MET A 43 -0.14 11.92 14.71
CA MET A 43 -0.41 13.24 15.30
C MET A 43 -1.91 13.50 15.52
N PRO A 44 -2.80 13.37 14.51
CA PRO A 44 -4.24 13.49 14.71
C PRO A 44 -4.79 12.49 15.73
N LEU A 45 -4.26 11.26 15.76
CA LEU A 45 -4.68 10.24 16.73
C LEU A 45 -4.33 10.65 18.17
N MET A 46 -3.10 11.13 18.41
CA MET A 46 -2.65 11.57 19.72
C MET A 46 -3.43 12.79 20.22
N LEU A 47 -3.76 13.74 19.33
CA LEU A 47 -4.61 14.89 19.69
C LEU A 47 -5.99 14.43 20.17
N ARG A 48 -6.63 13.47 19.49
CA ARG A 48 -7.94 12.94 19.90
C ARG A 48 -7.87 12.31 21.29
N TYR A 49 -6.82 11.54 21.59
CA TYR A 49 -6.64 10.97 22.93
C TYR A 49 -6.38 12.04 23.99
N ALA A 50 -5.51 13.01 23.71
CA ALA A 50 -5.20 14.09 24.65
C ALA A 50 -6.43 14.97 24.98
N VAL A 51 -7.23 15.29 23.96
CA VAL A 51 -8.49 16.05 24.13
C VAL A 51 -9.53 15.21 24.90
N SER A 52 -9.62 13.91 24.64
CA SER A 52 -10.55 13.04 25.39
C SER A 52 -10.21 12.88 26.88
N ALA A 53 -8.95 13.12 27.26
CA ALA A 53 -8.44 12.96 28.61
C ALA A 53 -8.42 14.27 29.45
N GLY A 54 -8.64 15.44 28.83
CA GLY A 54 -8.54 16.75 29.49
C GLY A 54 -9.85 17.55 29.44
N GLU A 55 -10.20 18.22 30.54
CA GLU A 55 -11.41 19.05 30.74
C GLU A 55 -11.48 20.33 29.90
N HIS A 56 -10.56 20.56 28.97
CA HIS A 56 -10.54 21.77 28.16
C HIS A 56 -11.25 21.54 26.82
N ALA A 57 -12.53 21.93 26.80
CA ALA A 57 -13.35 22.13 25.62
C ALA A 57 -12.78 23.28 24.75
N VAL A 58 -11.59 23.08 24.18
CA VAL A 58 -11.23 23.72 22.91
C VAL A 58 -12.24 23.22 21.89
N ASN A 59 -12.61 24.01 20.86
CA ASN A 59 -13.43 23.55 19.74
C ASN A 59 -12.76 22.34 19.07
N SER A 60 -13.06 21.16 19.61
CA SER A 60 -12.24 19.96 19.53
C SER A 60 -12.36 19.33 18.15
N ASP A 61 -13.58 19.39 17.61
CA ASP A 61 -13.88 18.92 16.27
C ASP A 61 -13.19 19.78 15.21
N ASP A 62 -13.23 21.12 15.35
CA ASP A 62 -12.62 22.01 14.37
C ASP A 62 -11.07 21.89 14.36
N SER A 63 -10.46 21.81 15.54
CA SER A 63 -9.00 21.66 15.67
C SER A 63 -8.51 20.31 15.13
N GLY A 64 -9.25 19.22 15.37
CA GLY A 64 -8.94 17.90 14.81
C GLY A 64 -9.11 17.82 13.29
N LEU A 65 -10.16 18.46 12.76
CA LEU A 65 -10.39 18.57 11.32
C LEU A 65 -9.30 19.39 10.62
N VAL A 66 -8.90 20.53 11.19
CA VAL A 66 -7.82 21.37 10.64
C VAL A 66 -6.50 20.60 10.64
N LEU A 67 -6.17 19.91 11.73
CA LEU A 67 -4.93 19.14 11.83
C LEU A 67 -4.90 17.97 10.83
N SER A 68 -5.98 17.20 10.71
CA SER A 68 -6.06 16.09 9.74
C SER A 68 -5.98 16.58 8.28
N ARG A 69 -6.58 17.73 7.97
CA ARG A 69 -6.44 18.39 6.66
C ARG A 69 -5.01 18.85 6.39
N ALA A 70 -4.34 19.45 7.38
CA ALA A 70 -2.94 19.86 7.25
C ALA A 70 -2.03 18.65 7.01
N CYS A 71 -2.21 17.57 7.76
CA CYS A 71 -1.51 16.30 7.56
C CYS A 71 -1.75 15.73 6.15
N SER A 72 -3.00 15.72 5.67
CA SER A 72 -3.34 15.24 4.33
C SER A 72 -2.66 16.07 3.22
N VAL A 73 -2.66 17.40 3.33
CA VAL A 73 -1.96 18.28 2.38
C VAL A 73 -0.46 18.01 2.38
N LEU A 74 0.15 17.88 3.56
CA LEU A 74 1.58 17.55 3.69
C LEU A 74 1.89 16.21 3.02
N MET A 75 1.05 15.18 3.23
CA MET A 75 1.22 13.87 2.61
C MET A 75 1.08 13.91 1.09
N ILE A 76 0.12 14.68 0.55
CA ILE A 76 -0.03 14.85 -0.90
C ILE A 76 1.21 15.52 -1.49
N LEU A 77 1.75 16.56 -0.83
CA LEU A 77 2.97 17.23 -1.28
C LEU A 77 4.19 16.32 -1.22
N ALA A 78 4.35 15.55 -0.13
CA ALA A 78 5.43 14.58 0.02
C ALA A 78 5.33 13.47 -1.03
N TYR A 79 4.13 12.97 -1.31
CA TYR A 79 3.88 11.96 -2.35
C TYR A 79 4.13 12.52 -3.76
N GLY A 80 3.71 13.75 -4.04
CA GLY A 80 4.00 14.41 -5.32
C GLY A 80 5.51 14.61 -5.55
N ALA A 81 6.23 15.03 -4.50
CA ALA A 81 7.69 15.11 -4.55
C ALA A 81 8.35 13.74 -4.75
N TYR A 82 7.82 12.70 -4.11
CA TYR A 82 8.26 11.32 -4.30
C TYR A 82 8.01 10.83 -5.73
N LEU A 83 6.83 11.06 -6.32
CA LEU A 83 6.56 10.71 -7.70
C LEU A 83 7.49 11.45 -8.68
N TYR A 84 7.77 12.74 -8.44
CA TYR A 84 8.75 13.48 -9.23
C TYR A 84 10.16 12.87 -9.11
N PHE A 85 10.52 12.43 -7.90
CA PHE A 85 11.79 11.76 -7.64
C PHE A 85 11.88 10.41 -8.37
N GLN A 86 10.84 9.59 -8.26
CA GLN A 86 10.74 8.26 -8.85
C GLN A 86 10.70 8.31 -10.39
N LEU A 87 9.90 9.21 -10.97
CA LEU A 87 9.68 9.23 -12.42
C LEU A 87 10.77 9.99 -13.18
N LYS A 88 11.44 10.96 -12.55
CA LYS A 88 12.36 11.86 -13.27
C LYS A 88 13.78 11.86 -12.72
N THR A 89 14.00 12.14 -11.43
CA THR A 89 15.37 12.39 -10.95
C THR A 89 16.14 11.10 -10.71
N HIS A 90 15.48 10.04 -10.26
CA HIS A 90 16.11 8.77 -9.88
C HIS A 90 15.40 7.57 -10.50
N ARG A 91 14.89 7.72 -11.73
CA ARG A 91 14.20 6.64 -12.47
C ARG A 91 15.03 5.35 -12.55
N GLN A 92 16.36 5.49 -12.72
CA GLN A 92 17.30 4.36 -12.76
C GLN A 92 17.37 3.54 -11.46
N LEU A 93 16.88 4.06 -10.33
CA LEU A 93 16.80 3.32 -9.06
C LEU A 93 15.50 2.49 -8.95
N PHE A 94 14.53 2.71 -9.85
CA PHE A 94 13.20 2.10 -9.80
C PHE A 94 12.83 1.33 -11.07
N GLU A 95 13.55 1.51 -12.17
CA GLU A 95 13.48 0.57 -13.30
C GLU A 95 14.12 -0.75 -12.85
N PRO A 96 13.46 -1.90 -13.06
CA PRO A 96 14.11 -3.19 -12.85
C PRO A 96 15.39 -3.18 -13.69
N GLN A 97 16.53 -3.49 -13.07
CA GLN A 97 17.72 -3.81 -13.85
C GLN A 97 17.32 -4.98 -14.73
N GLU A 98 17.19 -4.75 -16.04
CA GLU A 98 17.28 -5.81 -17.02
C GLU A 98 18.58 -6.52 -16.68
N VAL A 99 18.44 -7.73 -16.13
CA VAL A 99 19.59 -8.62 -15.98
C VAL A 99 20.05 -8.82 -17.42
N GLU A 100 21.20 -8.23 -17.78
CA GLU A 100 21.95 -8.64 -18.97
C GLU A 100 22.28 -10.12 -18.74
N ASP A 101 21.34 -10.99 -19.12
CA ASP A 101 21.57 -12.41 -19.26
C ASP A 101 22.42 -12.59 -20.51
N ASP A 102 23.74 -12.46 -20.34
CA ASP A 102 24.75 -12.67 -21.38
C ASP A 102 24.92 -14.17 -21.69
N GLY A 103 23.80 -14.87 -21.93
CA GLY A 103 23.82 -16.22 -22.47
C GLY A 103 22.62 -17.11 -22.15
N ASP A 104 21.47 -16.88 -22.79
CA ASP A 104 20.80 -17.97 -23.51
C ASP A 104 19.80 -17.46 -24.57
N ASP A 105 20.08 -17.84 -25.81
CA ASP A 105 19.48 -17.35 -27.05
C ASP A 105 18.16 -18.09 -27.38
N LEU A 106 17.21 -18.24 -26.43
CA LEU A 106 16.03 -19.11 -26.62
C LEU A 106 14.66 -18.67 -26.03
N VAL A 107 14.45 -17.40 -25.68
CA VAL A 107 13.08 -16.89 -25.40
C VAL A 107 12.81 -15.56 -26.09
N SER A 108 12.75 -15.60 -27.43
CA SER A 108 11.99 -14.63 -28.22
C SER A 108 10.60 -15.21 -28.49
N GLU A 109 9.80 -15.39 -27.45
CA GLU A 109 8.36 -15.62 -27.59
C GLU A 109 7.66 -14.30 -27.26
N ASP A 110 6.97 -13.75 -28.25
CA ASP A 110 6.12 -12.57 -28.21
C ASP A 110 5.56 -12.31 -26.80
N GLU A 111 6.18 -11.38 -26.06
CA GLU A 111 5.59 -10.89 -24.84
C GLU A 111 4.24 -10.29 -25.25
N ALA A 112 3.13 -10.89 -24.81
CA ALA A 112 1.79 -10.55 -25.29
C ALA A 112 1.40 -9.16 -24.79
N VAL A 113 1.93 -8.12 -25.44
CA VAL A 113 1.69 -6.74 -25.08
C VAL A 113 0.25 -6.42 -25.46
N LEU A 114 -0.61 -6.25 -24.46
CA LEU A 114 -1.96 -5.77 -24.68
C LEU A 114 -1.89 -4.45 -25.45
N GLY A 115 -2.44 -4.42 -26.65
CA GLY A 115 -2.53 -3.18 -27.43
C GLY A 115 -3.20 -2.08 -26.61
N PHE A 116 -2.78 -0.82 -26.78
CA PHE A 116 -3.20 0.31 -25.94
C PHE A 116 -4.73 0.41 -25.73
N THR A 117 -5.51 0.18 -26.79
CA THR A 117 -6.98 0.14 -26.73
C THR A 117 -7.51 -1.05 -25.93
N SER A 118 -6.94 -2.24 -26.10
CA SER A 118 -7.29 -3.43 -25.31
C SER A 118 -6.97 -3.22 -23.83
N ALA A 119 -5.80 -2.65 -23.52
CA ALA A 119 -5.41 -2.31 -22.15
C ALA A 119 -6.37 -1.29 -21.50
N MET A 120 -6.75 -0.23 -22.22
CA MET A 120 -7.73 0.74 -21.73
C MET A 120 -9.11 0.12 -21.48
N VAL A 121 -9.57 -0.75 -22.37
CA VAL A 121 -10.85 -1.47 -22.20
C VAL A 121 -10.78 -2.37 -20.96
N TRP A 122 -9.73 -3.19 -20.83
CA TRP A 122 -9.56 -4.07 -19.68
C TRP A 122 -9.43 -3.31 -18.35
N LEU A 123 -8.69 -2.19 -18.34
CA LEU A 123 -8.59 -1.32 -17.17
C LEU A 123 -9.98 -0.82 -16.74
N ALA A 124 -10.78 -0.33 -17.69
CA ALA A 124 -12.12 0.15 -17.39
C ALA A 124 -13.03 -0.98 -16.87
N VAL A 125 -13.01 -2.14 -17.52
CA VAL A 125 -13.81 -3.32 -17.12
C VAL A 125 -13.44 -3.79 -15.71
N MET A 126 -12.15 -4.00 -15.43
CA MET A 126 -11.69 -4.42 -14.09
C MET A 126 -11.99 -3.37 -13.03
N THR A 127 -11.89 -2.08 -13.36
CA THR A 127 -12.25 -1.00 -12.43
C THR A 127 -13.73 -1.06 -12.08
N VAL A 128 -14.62 -1.24 -13.06
CA VAL A 128 -16.08 -1.34 -12.82
C VAL A 128 -16.40 -2.58 -11.99
N ILE A 129 -15.84 -3.73 -12.34
CA ILE A 129 -16.05 -4.98 -11.58
C ILE A 129 -15.57 -4.81 -10.13
N THR A 130 -14.36 -4.28 -9.94
CA THR A 130 -13.79 -4.04 -8.60
C THR A 130 -14.64 -3.05 -7.80
N ALA A 131 -15.17 -1.99 -8.42
CA ALA A 131 -16.06 -1.04 -7.75
C ALA A 131 -17.35 -1.73 -7.27
N LEU A 132 -18.00 -2.52 -8.14
CA LEU A 132 -19.21 -3.26 -7.79
C LEU A 132 -18.94 -4.26 -6.66
N LEU A 133 -17.88 -5.06 -6.77
CA LEU A 133 -17.51 -6.02 -5.73
C LEU A 133 -17.17 -5.33 -4.41
N SER A 134 -16.49 -4.18 -4.45
CA SER A 134 -16.18 -3.40 -3.24
C SER A 134 -17.44 -2.90 -2.54
N GLU A 135 -18.45 -2.46 -3.28
CA GLU A 135 -19.74 -2.05 -2.72
C GLU A 135 -20.48 -3.22 -2.06
N TYR A 136 -20.49 -4.39 -2.71
CA TYR A 136 -21.06 -5.62 -2.12
C TYR A 136 -20.30 -6.06 -0.88
N VAL A 137 -18.98 -6.02 -0.89
CA VAL A 137 -18.15 -6.36 0.28
C VAL A 137 -18.50 -5.43 1.44
N VAL A 138 -18.48 -4.11 1.22
CA VAL A 138 -18.79 -3.13 2.29
C VAL A 138 -20.21 -3.34 2.84
N SER A 139 -21.19 -3.58 1.97
CA SER A 139 -22.59 -3.79 2.35
C SER A 139 -22.81 -5.06 3.16
N THR A 140 -21.93 -6.06 3.01
CA THR A 140 -22.06 -7.36 3.70
C THR A 140 -21.27 -7.43 5.01
N ILE A 141 -20.39 -6.47 5.31
CA ILE A 141 -19.56 -6.47 6.53
C ILE A 141 -20.42 -6.58 7.80
N GLU A 142 -21.49 -5.80 7.92
CA GLU A 142 -22.31 -5.77 9.13
C GLU A 142 -23.12 -7.05 9.31
N ALA A 143 -23.64 -7.60 8.22
CA ALA A 143 -24.33 -8.89 8.22
C ALA A 143 -23.37 -10.04 8.57
N ALA A 144 -22.16 -10.05 7.99
CA ALA A 144 -21.12 -11.03 8.28
C ALA A 144 -20.63 -10.96 9.73
N SER A 145 -20.46 -9.75 10.26
CA SER A 145 -20.11 -9.51 11.66
C SER A 145 -21.12 -10.15 12.60
N LYS A 146 -22.42 -9.99 12.31
CA LYS A 146 -23.50 -10.57 13.11
C LYS A 146 -23.60 -12.10 12.98
N SER A 147 -23.38 -12.66 11.80
CA SER A 147 -23.51 -14.11 11.57
C SER A 147 -22.31 -14.91 12.06
N TRP A 148 -21.10 -14.35 11.95
CA TRP A 148 -19.86 -15.03 12.34
C TRP A 148 -19.40 -14.68 13.75
N GLU A 149 -20.17 -13.84 14.47
CA GLU A 149 -19.82 -13.32 15.81
C GLU A 149 -18.43 -12.66 15.87
N LEU A 150 -17.99 -12.10 14.74
CA LEU A 150 -16.73 -11.37 14.62
C LEU A 150 -17.00 -9.87 14.67
N SER A 151 -16.11 -9.11 15.32
CA SER A 151 -16.24 -7.64 15.33
C SER A 151 -16.02 -7.04 13.95
N VAL A 152 -16.75 -5.96 13.63
CA VAL A 152 -16.54 -5.16 12.41
C VAL A 152 -15.07 -4.70 12.31
N SER A 153 -14.45 -4.29 13.42
CA SER A 153 -13.02 -3.93 13.44
C SER A 153 -12.11 -5.08 13.04
N PHE A 154 -12.39 -6.32 13.45
CA PHE A 154 -11.59 -7.47 13.05
C PHE A 154 -11.67 -7.73 11.55
N ILE A 155 -12.89 -7.70 11.00
CA ILE A 155 -13.11 -7.87 9.55
C ILE A 155 -12.39 -6.75 8.78
N SER A 156 -12.52 -5.50 9.20
CA SER A 156 -11.94 -4.35 8.50
C SER A 156 -10.42 -4.22 8.62
N ILE A 157 -9.83 -4.56 9.77
CA ILE A 157 -8.39 -4.36 10.02
C ILE A 157 -7.57 -5.59 9.61
N ILE A 158 -8.14 -6.80 9.70
CA ILE A 158 -7.41 -8.04 9.42
C ILE A 158 -7.85 -8.66 8.09
N LEU A 159 -9.15 -8.91 7.90
CA LEU A 159 -9.64 -9.70 6.77
C LEU A 159 -9.53 -8.94 5.44
N ILE A 160 -9.98 -7.67 5.41
CA ILE A 160 -9.97 -6.85 4.19
C ILE A 160 -8.53 -6.63 3.67
N PRO A 161 -7.55 -6.20 4.50
CA PRO A 161 -6.19 -6.01 4.00
C PRO A 161 -5.50 -7.29 3.56
N ILE A 162 -5.84 -8.45 4.13
CA ILE A 162 -5.32 -9.74 3.66
C ILE A 162 -5.84 -10.01 2.24
N VAL A 163 -7.14 -9.90 1.99
CA VAL A 163 -7.70 -10.16 0.64
C VAL A 163 -7.21 -9.15 -0.37
N GLY A 164 -7.19 -7.86 -0.01
CA GLY A 164 -6.75 -6.78 -0.89
C GLY A 164 -5.27 -6.89 -1.26
N ASN A 165 -4.41 -7.12 -0.27
CA ASN A 165 -2.96 -7.19 -0.51
C ASN A 165 -2.50 -8.58 -0.98
N ALA A 166 -3.29 -9.65 -0.77
CA ALA A 166 -2.96 -10.98 -1.29
C ALA A 166 -2.94 -10.99 -2.81
N ALA A 167 -3.86 -10.29 -3.48
CA ALA A 167 -3.87 -10.22 -4.95
C ALA A 167 -2.64 -9.50 -5.53
N GLU A 168 -2.05 -8.56 -4.80
CA GLU A 168 -0.85 -7.81 -5.20
C GLU A 168 0.45 -8.61 -4.97
N HIS A 169 0.40 -9.63 -4.11
CA HIS A 169 1.58 -10.38 -3.67
C HIS A 169 1.43 -11.91 -3.80
N ALA A 170 0.47 -12.36 -4.62
CA ALA A 170 0.24 -13.78 -4.95
C ALA A 170 1.09 -14.24 -6.15
#